data_AF-A0A9D6QST0-F1
#
_entry.id   AF-A0A9D6QST0-F1
#
_cell.length_a   1.000
_cell.length_b   1.000
_cell.length_c   1.000
_cell.angle_alpha   90.00
_cell.angle_beta   90.00
_cell.angle_gamma   90.00
#
_symmetry.space_group_name_H-M   'P 1'
#
loop_
_entity.id
_entity.type
_entity.pdbx_description
1 polymer ?
#
loop_
_entity_poly.entity_id
_entity_poly.type
_entity_poly.pdbx_seq_one_letter_code
_entity_poly.pdbx_strand_id
1 'polypeptide(L)'
;MENERALILDFDHSVLPLAGARTVAMNEWQGVIRYGCSLADLERLEAALETKIDDGPRLSFLGSGDFHHVSYLMIKRLHSKGSFQVVVFDNHPDNMRFPWGIHCGSWVHHVCRLPFVSRVTVIGITSGDIRGYHLFENHLRSLFTGKLTYLCLAPVPPLA
;
A
#
# COMPACT_ATOMS: atom_id res chain seq x y z
N MET A 1 -13.91 -16.38 -20.42
CA MET A 1 -13.38 -15.06 -20.84
C MET A 1 -12.84 -14.40 -19.59
N GLU A 2 -11.58 -14.64 -19.24
CA GLU A 2 -11.10 -14.53 -17.86
C GLU A 2 -9.93 -13.54 -17.69
N ASN A 3 -9.64 -12.75 -18.73
CA ASN A 3 -8.41 -11.95 -18.80
C ASN A 3 -8.64 -10.43 -18.74
N GLU A 4 -9.67 -9.97 -18.01
CA GLU A 4 -10.10 -8.55 -18.02
C GLU A 4 -9.98 -7.85 -16.64
N ARG A 5 -9.09 -8.32 -15.75
CA ARG A 5 -9.04 -7.82 -14.35
C ARG A 5 -7.69 -7.24 -13.90
N ALA A 6 -6.68 -7.20 -14.77
CA ALA A 6 -5.42 -6.57 -14.45
C ALA A 6 -5.43 -5.08 -14.86
N LEU A 7 -5.01 -4.20 -13.96
CA LEU A 7 -4.88 -2.76 -14.14
C LEU A 7 -3.42 -2.37 -13.92
N ILE A 8 -2.87 -1.57 -14.83
CA ILE A 8 -1.57 -0.93 -14.65
C ILE A 8 -1.83 0.58 -14.51
N LEU A 9 -1.57 1.13 -13.32
CA LEU A 9 -1.46 2.57 -13.11
C LEU A 9 -0.02 2.96 -13.44
N ASP A 10 0.19 3.49 -14.64
CA ASP A 10 1.53 3.72 -15.19
C ASP A 10 2.05 5.12 -14.79
N PHE A 11 2.75 5.18 -13.67
CA PHE A 11 3.36 6.40 -13.14
C PHE A 11 4.77 6.67 -13.69
N ASP A 12 5.50 5.64 -14.12
CA ASP A 12 6.93 5.76 -14.44
C ASP A 12 7.46 4.78 -15.50
N HIS A 13 6.57 4.06 -16.19
CA HIS A 13 6.90 3.07 -17.23
C HIS A 13 7.73 1.87 -16.75
N SER A 14 7.74 1.59 -15.44
CA SER A 14 8.49 0.45 -14.87
C SER A 14 7.81 -0.91 -15.04
N VAL A 15 6.49 -0.92 -15.24
CA VAL A 15 5.72 -2.16 -15.46
C VAL A 15 5.73 -2.51 -16.94
N LEU A 16 6.29 -3.66 -17.27
CA LEU A 16 6.29 -4.15 -18.66
C LEU A 16 4.86 -4.45 -19.14
N PRO A 17 4.59 -4.35 -20.45
CA PRO A 17 3.29 -4.69 -21.01
C PRO A 17 2.85 -6.10 -20.60
N LEU A 18 1.66 -6.19 -20.00
CA LEU A 18 1.04 -7.44 -19.57
C LEU A 18 -0.18 -7.73 -20.43
N ALA A 19 -0.21 -8.90 -21.07
CA ALA A 19 -1.30 -9.29 -21.95
C ALA A 19 -2.65 -9.33 -21.21
N GLY A 20 -3.63 -8.56 -21.69
CA GLY A 20 -4.96 -8.44 -21.07
C GLY A 20 -5.05 -7.39 -19.95
N ALA A 21 -3.95 -6.73 -19.59
CA ALA A 21 -4.01 -5.64 -18.62
C ALA A 21 -4.46 -4.33 -19.26
N ARG A 22 -5.38 -3.62 -18.60
CA ARG A 22 -5.72 -2.23 -18.93
C ARG A 22 -4.65 -1.31 -18.36
N THR A 23 -4.01 -0.51 -19.20
CA THR A 23 -3.03 0.49 -18.76
C THR A 23 -3.67 1.87 -18.71
N VAL A 24 -3.48 2.58 -17.60
CA VAL A 24 -3.93 3.95 -17.38
C VAL A 24 -2.70 4.82 -17.15
N ALA A 25 -2.47 5.78 -18.04
CA ALA A 25 -1.39 6.73 -17.92
C ALA A 25 -1.61 7.65 -16.70
N MET A 26 -0.61 7.70 -15.84
CA MET A 26 -0.57 8.49 -14.60
C MET A 26 0.77 9.22 -14.43
N ASN A 27 1.60 9.29 -15.47
CA ASN A 27 2.93 9.88 -15.44
C ASN A 27 2.93 11.37 -15.06
N GLU A 28 1.80 12.07 -15.28
CA GLU A 28 1.61 13.45 -14.83
C GLU A 28 1.68 13.60 -13.30
N TRP A 29 1.42 12.52 -12.55
CA TRP A 29 1.46 12.49 -11.09
C TRP A 29 2.84 12.16 -10.53
N GLN A 30 3.76 11.64 -11.35
CA GLN A 30 5.02 11.07 -10.89
C GLN A 30 5.77 12.01 -9.95
N GLY A 31 6.02 13.26 -10.36
CA GLY A 31 6.76 14.23 -9.56
C GLY A 31 6.03 14.69 -8.29
N VAL A 32 4.71 14.53 -8.23
CA VAL A 32 3.87 14.96 -7.10
C VAL A 32 3.79 13.89 -6.02
N ILE A 33 3.79 12.62 -6.41
CA ILE A 33 3.47 11.52 -5.48
C ILE A 33 4.62 10.56 -5.21
N ARG A 34 5.73 10.61 -5.95
CA ARG A 34 6.83 9.64 -5.78
C ARG A 34 7.34 9.64 -4.33
N TYR A 35 7.42 8.45 -3.75
CA TYR A 35 7.69 8.16 -2.33
C TYR A 35 6.62 8.65 -1.35
N GLY A 36 5.98 9.78 -1.60
CA GLY A 36 4.89 10.29 -0.77
C GLY A 36 4.37 11.63 -1.27
N CYS A 37 3.29 12.10 -0.65
CA CYS A 37 2.66 13.38 -0.97
C CYS A 37 1.90 13.96 0.22
N SER A 38 1.47 15.22 0.08
CA SER A 38 0.53 15.85 1.01
C SER A 38 -0.84 15.16 0.96
N LEU A 39 -1.65 15.29 2.01
CA LEU A 39 -3.03 14.78 1.97
C LEU A 39 -3.88 15.46 0.88
N ALA A 40 -3.63 16.73 0.59
CA ALA A 40 -4.33 17.45 -0.47
C ALA A 40 -3.99 16.89 -1.86
N ASP A 41 -2.72 16.56 -2.12
CA ASP A 41 -2.33 15.94 -3.39
C ASP A 41 -2.84 14.50 -3.50
N LEU A 42 -2.91 13.77 -2.37
CA LEU A 42 -3.52 12.45 -2.31
C LEU A 42 -5.02 12.49 -2.67
N GLU A 43 -5.76 13.48 -2.16
CA GLU A 43 -7.17 13.70 -2.48
C GLU A 43 -7.36 14.05 -3.97
N ARG A 44 -6.46 14.86 -4.53
CA ARG A 44 -6.45 15.17 -5.97
C ARG A 44 -6.18 13.92 -6.82
N LEU A 45 -5.24 13.08 -6.38
CA LEU A 45 -4.97 11.79 -7.03
C LEU A 45 -6.19 10.86 -6.96
N GLU A 46 -6.83 10.77 -5.78
CA GLU A 46 -8.04 9.98 -5.59
C GLU A 46 -9.16 10.41 -6.55
N ALA A 47 -9.42 11.72 -6.65
CA ALA A 47 -10.40 12.25 -7.59
C ALA A 47 -10.05 11.94 -9.05
N ALA A 48 -8.77 11.99 -9.43
CA ALA A 48 -8.33 11.59 -10.76
C ALA A 48 -8.59 10.09 -11.01
N LEU A 49 -8.31 9.23 -10.03
CA LEU A 49 -8.56 7.79 -10.13
C LEU A 49 -10.05 7.47 -10.29
N GLU A 50 -10.95 8.15 -9.57
CA GLU A 50 -12.42 7.99 -9.75
C GLU A 50 -12.87 8.16 -11.21
N THR A 51 -12.24 9.05 -11.97
CA THR A 51 -12.59 9.28 -13.38
C THR A 51 -11.96 8.27 -14.34
N LYS A 52 -10.91 7.56 -13.91
CA LYS A 52 -10.08 6.72 -14.78
C LYS A 52 -10.30 5.23 -14.58
N ILE A 53 -10.72 4.80 -13.39
CA ILE A 53 -10.87 3.39 -13.03
C ILE A 53 -12.19 3.14 -12.32
N ASP A 54 -12.85 2.02 -12.61
CA ASP A 54 -14.08 1.66 -11.90
C ASP A 54 -13.78 0.91 -10.59
N ASP A 55 -14.78 0.89 -9.72
CA ASP A 55 -14.70 0.20 -8.43
C ASP A 55 -14.61 -1.32 -8.54
N GLY A 56 -13.98 -1.91 -7.54
CA GLY A 56 -14.00 -3.35 -7.31
C GLY A 56 -12.61 -3.99 -7.20
N PRO A 57 -12.56 -5.26 -6.76
CA PRO A 57 -11.31 -6.00 -6.61
C PRO A 57 -10.68 -6.25 -7.98
N ARG A 58 -9.41 -5.85 -8.12
CA ARG A 58 -8.62 -6.01 -9.35
C ARG A 58 -7.18 -6.35 -8.99
N LEU A 59 -6.50 -7.02 -9.90
CA LEU A 59 -5.05 -7.13 -9.83
C LEU A 59 -4.47 -5.79 -10.30
N SER A 60 -3.81 -5.04 -9.42
CA SER A 60 -3.31 -3.71 -9.75
C SER A 60 -1.79 -3.65 -9.66
N PHE A 61 -1.16 -3.09 -10.69
CA PHE A 61 0.25 -2.72 -10.74
C PHE A 61 0.36 -1.21 -10.63
N LEU A 62 1.25 -0.70 -9.77
CA LEU A 62 1.30 0.71 -9.37
C LEU A 62 2.57 1.43 -9.84
N GLY A 63 3.26 0.93 -10.86
CA GLY A 63 4.60 1.40 -11.21
C GLY A 63 5.67 0.75 -10.34
N SER A 64 6.77 1.48 -10.11
CA SER A 64 7.87 0.99 -9.27
C SER A 64 7.49 0.98 -7.78
N GLY A 65 8.37 0.44 -6.94
CA GLY A 65 8.17 0.42 -5.48
C GLY A 65 7.94 1.81 -4.86
N ASP A 66 8.34 2.88 -5.56
CA ASP A 66 8.24 4.26 -5.11
C ASP A 66 6.78 4.77 -4.98
N PHE A 67 5.80 3.98 -5.42
CA PHE A 67 4.38 4.34 -5.41
C PHE A 67 3.52 3.39 -4.56
N HIS A 68 4.11 2.47 -3.80
CA HIS A 68 3.31 1.45 -3.08
C HIS A 68 2.33 2.04 -2.05
N HIS A 69 2.51 3.29 -1.62
CA HIS A 69 1.57 4.02 -0.75
C HIS A 69 0.22 4.29 -1.43
N VAL A 70 0.16 4.27 -2.77
CA VAL A 70 -1.10 4.35 -3.56
C VAL A 70 -2.00 3.15 -3.29
N SER A 71 -1.46 2.03 -2.77
CA SER A 71 -2.25 0.88 -2.29
C SER A 71 -3.32 1.29 -1.28
N TYR A 72 -3.07 2.34 -0.48
CA TYR A 72 -4.09 2.90 0.42
C TYR A 72 -5.36 3.32 -0.32
N LEU A 73 -5.22 4.07 -1.44
CA LEU A 73 -6.37 4.47 -2.25
C LEU A 73 -7.06 3.27 -2.86
N MET A 74 -6.29 2.31 -3.38
CA MET A 74 -6.87 1.10 -3.96
C MET A 74 -7.71 0.30 -2.96
N ILE A 75 -7.24 0.19 -1.72
CA ILE A 75 -7.97 -0.46 -0.63
C ILE A 75 -9.18 0.38 -0.21
N LYS A 76 -9.03 1.70 -0.14
CA LYS A 76 -10.11 2.62 0.26
C LYS A 76 -11.33 2.50 -0.66
N ARG A 77 -11.12 2.34 -1.97
CA ARG A 77 -12.19 2.12 -2.96
C ARG A 77 -13.03 0.86 -2.70
N LEU A 78 -12.52 -0.11 -1.96
CA LEU A 78 -13.24 -1.35 -1.63
C LEU A 78 -14.23 -1.19 -0.45
N HIS A 79 -14.48 0.02 0.04
CA HIS A 79 -15.37 0.29 1.18
C HIS A 79 -16.77 -0.36 1.05
N SER A 80 -17.31 -0.46 -0.16
CA SER A 80 -18.63 -1.05 -0.45
C SER A 80 -18.67 -2.57 -0.39
N LYS A 81 -17.52 -3.24 -0.24
CA LYS A 81 -17.40 -4.71 -0.24
C LYS A 81 -17.56 -5.34 1.15
N GLY A 82 -17.90 -4.54 2.16
CA GLY A 82 -17.98 -5.00 3.55
C GLY A 82 -16.62 -5.09 4.22
N SER A 83 -16.56 -5.73 5.38
CA SER A 83 -15.32 -5.80 6.15
C SER A 83 -14.38 -6.92 5.67
N PHE A 84 -13.10 -6.61 5.53
CA PHE A 84 -12.07 -7.55 5.07
C PHE A 84 -10.73 -7.34 5.78
N GLN A 85 -9.78 -8.25 5.56
CA GLN A 85 -8.42 -8.16 6.07
C GLN A 85 -7.45 -7.81 4.95
N VAL A 86 -6.36 -7.13 5.30
CA VAL A 86 -5.27 -6.81 4.38
C VAL A 86 -4.03 -7.61 4.79
N VAL A 87 -3.44 -8.32 3.84
CA VAL A 87 -2.15 -9.01 4.00
C VAL A 87 -1.14 -8.30 3.14
N VAL A 88 -0.05 -7.85 3.75
CA VAL A 88 1.04 -7.11 3.11
C VAL A 88 2.27 -8.00 3.13
N PHE A 89 2.91 -8.16 1.98
CA PHE A 89 4.21 -8.80 1.87
C PHE A 89 5.25 -7.72 1.60
N ASP A 90 5.99 -7.33 2.63
CA ASP A 90 7.01 -6.29 2.55
C ASP A 90 8.10 -6.55 3.60
N ASN A 91 9.31 -6.07 3.33
CA ASN A 91 10.38 -6.05 4.34
C ASN A 91 10.14 -4.94 5.38
N HIS A 92 9.41 -3.88 5.03
CA HIS A 92 9.22 -2.73 5.90
C HIS A 92 7.86 -2.77 6.61
N PRO A 93 7.74 -2.19 7.82
CA PRO A 93 6.48 -2.12 8.54
C PRO A 93 5.47 -1.11 7.96
N ASP A 94 5.95 -0.12 7.20
CA ASP A 94 5.17 0.96 6.57
C ASP A 94 4.16 1.68 7.46
N ASN A 95 4.47 1.75 8.76
CA ASN A 95 3.62 2.30 9.82
C ASN A 95 4.27 3.49 10.55
N MET A 96 5.24 4.16 9.90
CA MET A 96 5.93 5.33 10.43
C MET A 96 4.98 6.53 10.54
N ARG A 97 5.31 7.47 11.42
CA ARG A 97 4.66 8.77 11.55
C ARG A 97 5.13 9.66 10.40
N PHE A 98 4.18 10.15 9.64
CA PHE A 98 4.43 11.12 8.58
C PHE A 98 3.38 12.23 8.67
N PRO A 99 3.69 13.36 9.34
CA PRO A 99 2.74 14.44 9.53
C PRO A 99 2.28 15.05 8.20
N TRP A 100 0.98 15.40 8.12
CA TRP A 100 0.39 16.18 7.01
C TRP A 100 0.40 15.51 5.62
N GLY A 101 0.70 14.21 5.55
CA GLY A 101 0.74 13.51 4.27
C GLY A 101 0.67 12.00 4.39
N ILE A 102 1.03 11.35 3.29
CA ILE A 102 1.27 9.91 3.21
C ILE A 102 2.61 9.66 2.52
N HIS A 103 3.33 8.66 3.00
CA HIS A 103 4.61 8.21 2.47
C HIS A 103 4.59 6.68 2.34
N CYS A 104 5.48 6.14 1.53
CA CYS A 104 5.80 4.72 1.41
C CYS A 104 6.00 4.08 2.80
N GLY A 105 6.75 4.72 3.68
CA GLY A 105 6.93 4.25 5.06
C GLY A 105 5.72 4.41 5.99
N SER A 106 4.59 4.99 5.57
CA SER A 106 3.45 5.33 6.46
C SER A 106 2.07 4.82 6.00
N TRP A 107 1.95 4.20 4.82
CA TRP A 107 0.62 3.92 4.24
C TRP A 107 -0.16 2.85 5.01
N VAL A 108 0.52 1.87 5.64
CA VAL A 108 -0.13 0.85 6.48
C VAL A 108 -0.83 1.49 7.67
N HIS A 109 -0.28 2.58 8.22
CA HIS A 109 -0.97 3.36 9.25
C HIS A 109 -2.34 3.87 8.78
N HIS A 110 -2.40 4.42 7.55
CA HIS A 110 -3.63 4.95 6.98
C HIS A 110 -4.65 3.83 6.70
N VAL A 111 -4.20 2.68 6.20
CA VAL A 111 -5.07 1.50 6.00
C VAL A 111 -5.67 0.99 7.32
N CYS A 112 -4.90 0.98 8.42
CA CYS A 112 -5.41 0.57 9.73
C CYS A 112 -6.55 1.46 10.26
N ARG A 113 -6.71 2.68 9.72
CA ARG A 113 -7.75 3.64 10.10
C ARG A 113 -9.04 3.50 9.28
N LEU A 114 -9.02 2.70 8.21
CA LEU A 114 -10.22 2.41 7.43
C LEU A 114 -11.16 1.51 8.26
N PRO A 115 -12.41 1.92 8.52
CA PRO A 115 -13.29 1.22 9.46
C PRO A 115 -13.69 -0.19 8.99
N PHE A 116 -13.71 -0.42 7.67
CA PHE A 116 -14.04 -1.71 7.07
C PHE A 116 -12.83 -2.66 6.99
N VAL A 117 -11.59 -2.18 7.12
CA VAL A 117 -10.42 -3.06 7.23
C VAL A 117 -10.40 -3.61 8.63
N SER A 118 -10.71 -4.89 8.86
CA SER A 118 -10.79 -5.48 10.21
C SER A 118 -9.43 -5.69 10.83
N ARG A 119 -8.43 -6.12 10.04
CA ARG A 119 -7.05 -6.38 10.46
C ARG A 119 -6.08 -6.18 9.28
N VAL A 120 -4.86 -5.77 9.60
CA VAL A 120 -3.71 -5.74 8.68
C VAL A 120 -2.62 -6.68 9.21
N THR A 121 -2.05 -7.51 8.34
CA THR A 121 -0.92 -8.39 8.68
C THR A 121 0.22 -8.14 7.70
N VAL A 122 1.38 -7.73 8.22
CA VAL A 122 2.59 -7.53 7.42
C VAL A 122 3.52 -8.72 7.61
N ILE A 123 3.93 -9.34 6.50
CA ILE A 123 4.74 -10.55 6.44
C ILE A 123 6.01 -10.21 5.68
N GLY A 124 7.17 -10.60 6.20
CA GLY A 124 8.45 -10.38 5.50
C GLY A 124 9.42 -9.48 6.24
N ILE A 125 8.97 -8.81 7.31
CA ILE A 125 9.81 -7.88 8.07
C ILE A 125 11.04 -8.59 8.62
N THR A 126 12.21 -8.10 8.25
CA THR A 126 13.45 -8.58 8.88
C THR A 126 13.61 -7.95 10.25
N SER A 127 14.08 -8.74 11.22
CA SER A 127 14.03 -8.36 12.65
C SER A 127 14.82 -7.09 13.04
N GLY A 128 15.65 -6.54 12.15
CA GLY A 128 16.43 -5.32 12.37
C GLY A 128 15.61 -4.04 12.29
N ASP A 129 14.61 -3.98 11.40
CA ASP A 129 13.83 -2.77 11.10
C ASP A 129 12.78 -2.41 12.17
N ILE A 130 12.60 -3.28 13.16
CA ILE A 130 11.60 -3.14 14.24
C ILE A 130 12.23 -3.14 15.64
N ARG A 131 13.55 -2.96 15.75
CA ARG A 131 14.26 -2.87 17.04
C ARG A 131 14.79 -1.46 17.29
N GLY A 132 14.79 -1.03 18.56
CA GLY A 132 15.46 0.20 19.00
C GLY A 132 14.70 1.50 18.67
N TYR A 133 15.42 2.52 18.19
CA TYR A 133 14.92 3.88 17.96
C TYR A 133 13.73 3.97 16.98
N HIS A 134 13.58 3.00 16.08
CA HIS A 134 12.48 2.94 15.09
C HIS A 134 11.09 2.67 15.71
N LEU A 135 10.98 2.22 16.96
CA LEU A 135 9.69 2.05 17.63
C LEU A 135 8.96 3.38 17.90
N PHE A 136 9.69 4.46 18.16
CA PHE A 136 9.10 5.79 18.40
C PHE A 136 8.60 6.46 17.12
N GLU A 137 9.20 6.10 15.99
CA GLU A 137 8.80 6.55 14.67
C GLU A 137 7.48 5.91 14.23
N ASN A 138 7.07 4.77 14.83
CA ASN A 138 5.89 4.03 14.41
C ASN A 138 4.62 4.38 15.20
N HIS A 139 3.46 4.17 14.57
CA HIS A 139 2.16 4.25 15.23
C HIS A 139 1.86 2.95 15.98
N LEU A 140 2.11 2.93 17.29
CA LEU A 140 1.98 1.72 18.11
C LEU A 140 0.52 1.35 18.45
N ARG A 141 -0.43 2.30 18.36
CA ARG A 141 -1.83 2.05 18.75
C ARG A 141 -2.44 0.86 18.02
N SER A 142 -2.22 0.75 16.70
CA SER A 142 -2.77 -0.34 15.89
C SER A 142 -2.16 -1.70 16.25
N LEU A 143 -0.91 -1.73 16.71
CA LEU A 143 -0.27 -2.94 17.22
C LEU A 143 -0.91 -3.35 18.55
N PHE A 144 -1.09 -2.40 19.47
CA PHE A 144 -1.68 -2.67 20.79
C PHE A 144 -3.14 -3.14 20.71
N THR A 145 -3.93 -2.63 19.77
CA THR A 145 -5.33 -3.05 19.58
C THR A 145 -5.48 -4.36 18.81
N GLY A 146 -4.37 -4.96 18.33
CA GLY A 146 -4.40 -6.13 17.45
C GLY A 146 -4.89 -5.83 16.03
N LYS A 147 -5.07 -4.54 15.69
CA LYS A 147 -5.46 -4.10 14.34
C LYS A 147 -4.36 -4.38 13.33
N LEU A 148 -3.11 -4.28 13.75
CA LEU A 148 -1.90 -4.52 12.96
C LEU A 148 -1.11 -5.66 13.60
N THR A 149 -0.62 -6.59 12.79
CA THR A 149 0.23 -7.71 13.23
C THR A 149 1.44 -7.82 12.31
N TYR A 150 2.62 -8.03 12.89
CA TYR A 150 3.86 -8.25 12.15
C TYR A 150 4.29 -9.71 12.28
N LEU A 151 4.49 -10.38 11.13
CA LEU A 151 5.08 -11.70 11.03
C LEU A 151 6.50 -11.56 10.47
N CYS A 152 7.45 -11.49 11.38
CA CYS A 152 8.85 -11.26 11.04
C CYS A 152 9.52 -12.54 10.58
N LEU A 153 10.40 -12.44 9.60
CA LEU A 153 11.20 -13.56 9.15
C LEU A 153 12.39 -13.76 10.09
N ALA A 154 12.53 -14.99 10.58
CA ALA A 154 13.75 -15.46 11.21
C ALA A 154 14.60 -16.18 10.15
N PRO A 155 15.95 -16.09 10.22
CA PRO A 155 16.81 -16.92 9.40
C PRO A 155 16.45 -18.40 9.57
N VAL A 156 16.24 -19.10 8.46
CA VAL A 156 16.13 -20.56 8.49
C VAL A 156 17.56 -21.10 8.69
N PRO A 157 17.84 -21.87 9.75
CA PRO A 157 19.16 -22.46 9.92
C PRO A 157 19.51 -23.33 8.71
N PRO A 158 20.80 -23.44 8.32
CA PRO A 158 21.20 -24.31 7.22
C PRO A 158 20.69 -25.74 7.49
N LEU A 159 20.19 -26.40 6.44
CA LEU A 159 19.98 -27.84 6.51
C LEU A 159 21.36 -28.49 6.74
N ALA A 160 21.51 -29.15 7.88
CA ALA A 160 22.72 -29.88 8.24
C ALA A 160 23.03 -31.00 7.25
#